data_AF-A0A0F6QK88-F1
#
_entry.id   AF-A0A0F6QK88-F1
#
_cell.length_a   1.000
_cell.length_b   1.000
_cell.length_c   1.000
_cell.angle_alpha   90.00
_cell.angle_beta   90.00
_cell.angle_gamma   90.00
#
_symmetry.space_group_name_H-M   'P 1'
#
loop_
_entity.id
_entity.type
_entity.pdbx_description
1 polymer ?
#
loop_
_entity_poly.entity_id
_entity_poly.type
_entity_poly.pdbx_seq_one_letter_code
_entity_poly.pdbx_strand_id
1 'polypeptide(L)'
;MFWLFILLFSLMFKTNILSIILNFEMIMLFIFFNLYIMKSKILLFMMIFLIVSEAVIGLVFCMKWAFIFNSLKISLSLLSKL
;
A
#
# COMPACT_ATOMS: atom_id res chain seq x y z
N MET A 1 -8.48 5.00 15.27
CA MET A 1 -7.60 4.09 16.04
C MET A 1 -7.91 2.63 15.73
N PHE A 2 -9.07 2.09 16.14
CA PHE A 2 -9.41 0.67 15.92
C PHE A 2 -9.35 0.21 14.45
N TRP A 3 -9.88 1.01 13.52
CA TRP A 3 -9.80 0.72 12.08
C TRP A 3 -8.37 0.64 11.51
N LEU A 4 -7.49 1.50 12.02
CA LEU A 4 -6.08 1.53 11.61
C LEU A 4 -5.36 0.27 12.11
N PHE A 5 -5.71 -0.20 13.31
CA PHE A 5 -5.24 -1.48 13.85
C PHE A 5 -5.68 -2.66 12.99
N ILE A 6 -6.94 -2.70 12.54
CA ILE A 6 -7.44 -3.76 11.65
C ILE A 6 -6.68 -3.78 10.32
N LEU A 7 -6.46 -2.61 9.72
CA LEU A 7 -5.74 -2.49 8.44
C LEU A 7 -4.28 -2.94 8.57
N LEU A 8 -3.61 -2.55 9.65
CA LEU A 8 -2.23 -2.98 9.95
C LEU A 8 -2.16 -4.49 10.23
N PHE A 9 -3.12 -5.04 10.99
CA PHE A 9 -3.18 -6.47 11.24
C PHE A 9 -3.43 -7.27 9.95
N SER A 10 -4.28 -6.75 9.06
CA SER A 10 -4.58 -7.35 7.77
C SER A 10 -3.36 -7.48 6.86
N LEU A 11 -2.37 -6.57 6.95
CA LEU A 11 -1.14 -6.66 6.16
C LEU A 11 -0.35 -7.95 6.44
N MET A 12 -0.35 -8.44 7.68
CA MET A 12 0.46 -9.60 8.08
C MET A 12 0.03 -10.92 7.42
N PHE A 13 -1.22 -11.02 6.96
CA PHE A 13 -1.77 -12.26 6.39
C PHE A 13 -1.88 -12.23 4.87
N LYS A 14 -1.61 -11.08 4.24
CA LYS A 14 -1.73 -10.93 2.79
C LYS A 14 -0.47 -11.41 2.09
N THR A 15 -0.64 -12.37 1.19
CA THR A 15 0.47 -12.96 0.40
C THR A 15 0.55 -12.40 -1.02
N ASN A 16 -0.48 -11.73 -1.52
CA ASN A 16 -0.45 -11.11 -2.84
C ASN A 16 0.12 -9.69 -2.75
N ILE A 17 1.13 -9.38 -3.58
CA ILE A 17 1.75 -8.04 -3.63
C ILE A 17 0.71 -6.95 -3.92
N LEU A 18 -0.19 -7.22 -4.87
CA LEU A 18 -1.27 -6.29 -5.19
C LEU A 18 -2.18 -6.02 -3.99
N SER A 19 -2.52 -7.06 -3.20
CA SER A 19 -3.40 -6.87 -2.05
C SER A 19 -2.71 -6.16 -0.88
N ILE A 20 -1.38 -6.28 -0.79
CA ILE A 20 -0.53 -5.50 0.13
C ILE A 20 -0.55 -4.02 -0.27
N ILE A 21 -0.28 -3.70 -1.55
CA ILE A 21 -0.32 -2.32 -2.06
C ILE A 21 -1.69 -1.68 -1.82
N LEU A 22 -2.77 -2.41 -2.11
CA LEU A 22 -4.13 -1.91 -1.85
C LEU A 22 -4.40 -1.67 -0.36
N ASN A 23 -3.78 -2.43 0.55
CA ASN A 23 -3.91 -2.15 1.99
C ASN A 23 -3.18 -0.87 2.39
N PHE A 24 -2.01 -0.60 1.80
CA PHE A 24 -1.28 0.65 2.01
C PHE A 24 -2.09 1.87 1.56
N GLU A 25 -2.71 1.79 0.38
CA GLU A 25 -3.64 2.80 -0.12
C GLU A 25 -4.79 3.07 0.86
N MET A 26 -5.42 2.02 1.40
CA MET A 26 -6.50 2.17 2.37
C MET A 26 -6.03 2.82 3.68
N ILE A 27 -4.81 2.54 4.13
CA ILE A 27 -4.20 3.20 5.31
C ILE A 27 -3.98 4.69 5.02
N MET A 28 -3.42 5.02 3.86
CA MET A 28 -3.12 6.41 3.49
C MET A 28 -4.39 7.24 3.28
N LEU A 29 -5.44 6.66 2.70
CA LEU A 29 -6.76 7.29 2.60
C LEU A 29 -7.40 7.53 3.97
N PHE A 30 -7.22 6.59 4.92
CA PHE A 30 -7.69 6.79 6.28
C PHE A 30 -6.96 7.95 6.97
N ILE A 31 -5.65 8.08 6.77
CA ILE A 31 -4.86 9.22 7.26
C ILE A 31 -5.34 10.52 6.60
N PHE A 32 -5.56 10.52 5.29
CA PHE A 32 -6.10 11.66 4.55
C PHE A 32 -7.44 12.13 5.11
N PHE A 33 -8.36 11.21 5.39
CA PHE A 33 -9.65 11.53 6.00
C PHE A 33 -9.51 12.17 7.39
N ASN A 34 -8.58 11.69 8.22
CA ASN A 34 -8.32 12.31 9.53
C ASN A 34 -7.72 13.71 9.40
N LEU A 35 -6.82 13.94 8.44
CA LEU A 35 -6.27 15.27 8.15
C LEU A 35 -7.34 16.22 7.61
N TYR A 36 -8.31 15.70 6.85
CA TYR A 36 -9.45 16.48 6.38
C TYR A 36 -10.29 17.01 7.54
N ILE A 37 -10.55 16.16 8.55
CA ILE A 37 -11.24 16.57 9.78
C ILE A 37 -10.45 17.67 10.52
N MET A 38 -9.12 17.58 10.54
CA MET A 38 -8.23 18.57 11.17
C MET A 38 -8.11 19.90 10.38
N LYS A 39 -8.76 20.02 9.22
CA LYS A 39 -8.81 21.23 8.36
C LYS A 39 -7.44 21.76 7.90
N SER A 40 -6.40 20.93 7.88
CA SER A 40 -5.05 21.33 7.47
C SER A 40 -4.88 21.31 5.94
N LYS A 41 -5.24 22.42 5.28
CA LYS A 41 -5.31 22.52 3.80
C LYS A 41 -4.00 22.18 3.08
N ILE A 42 -2.86 22.67 3.58
CA ILE A 42 -1.55 22.43 2.95
C ILE A 42 -1.15 20.95 3.07
N LEU A 43 -1.36 20.36 4.24
CA LEU A 43 -1.08 18.95 4.51
C LEU A 43 -1.92 18.03 3.62
N LEU A 44 -3.19 18.35 3.39
CA LEU A 44 -4.05 17.60 2.47
C LEU A 44 -3.49 17.56 1.05
N PHE A 45 -3.06 18.71 0.51
CA PHE A 45 -2.49 18.78 -0.83
C PHE A 45 -1.21 17.96 -0.96
N MET A 46 -0.31 18.07 0.02
CA MET A 46 0.93 17.29 0.05
C MET A 46 0.65 15.79 0.15
N MET A 47 -0.37 15.38 0.92
CA MET A 47 -0.75 13.97 1.06
C MET A 47 -1.30 13.39 -0.23
N ILE A 48 -2.09 14.13 -1.02
CA ILE A 48 -2.58 13.64 -2.32
C ILE A 48 -1.41 13.32 -3.25
N PHE A 49 -0.42 14.22 -3.33
CA PHE A 49 0.77 13.97 -4.13
C PHE A 49 1.52 12.72 -3.68
N LEU A 50 1.67 12.55 -2.37
CA LEU A 50 2.34 11.40 -1.76
C LEU A 50 1.61 10.09 -2.10
N ILE A 51 0.29 10.04 -1.91
CA ILE A 51 -0.57 8.88 -2.22
C ILE A 51 -0.38 8.46 -3.68
N VAL A 52 -0.52 9.40 -4.61
CA VAL A 52 -0.41 9.10 -6.05
C VAL A 52 1.01 8.63 -6.40
N SER A 53 2.04 9.30 -5.87
CA SER A 53 3.43 8.95 -6.18
C SER A 53 3.81 7.55 -5.69
N GLU A 54 3.39 7.20 -4.47
CA GLU A 54 3.62 5.88 -3.89
C GLU A 54 2.89 4.79 -4.67
N ALA A 55 1.63 5.02 -5.04
CA ALA A 55 0.82 4.09 -5.82
C ALA A 55 1.48 3.74 -7.15
N VAL A 56 2.00 4.75 -7.87
CA VAL A 56 2.70 4.55 -9.14
C VAL A 56 3.97 3.71 -8.93
N ILE A 57 4.78 4.02 -7.92
CA ILE A 57 6.00 3.26 -7.62
C ILE A 57 5.67 1.81 -7.23
N GLY A 58 4.66 1.61 -6.40
CA GLY A 58 4.18 0.30 -5.97
C GLY A 58 3.68 -0.55 -7.14
N LEU A 59 2.93 0.04 -8.07
CA LEU A 59 2.46 -0.65 -9.27
C LEU A 59 3.59 -1.03 -10.22
N VAL A 60 4.58 -0.15 -10.43
CA VAL A 60 5.77 -0.45 -11.24
C VAL A 60 6.55 -1.62 -10.63
N PHE A 61 6.72 -1.63 -9.31
CA PHE A 61 7.34 -2.76 -8.60
C PHE A 61 6.54 -4.06 -8.77
N CYS A 62 5.21 -3.98 -8.64
CA CYS A 62 4.30 -5.12 -8.82
C CYS A 62 4.40 -5.71 -10.23
N MET A 63 4.45 -4.87 -11.27
CA MET A 63 4.62 -5.33 -12.65
C MET A 63 5.97 -6.00 -12.88
N LYS A 64 7.06 -5.41 -12.38
CA LYS A 64 8.40 -6.01 -12.46
C LYS A 64 8.44 -7.37 -11.77
N TRP A 65 7.85 -7.48 -10.59
CA TRP A 65 7.76 -8.75 -9.88
C TRP A 65 6.97 -9.80 -10.66
N ALA A 66 5.79 -9.42 -11.16
CA ALA A 66 4.95 -10.31 -11.95
C ALA A 66 5.67 -10.82 -13.21
N PHE A 67 6.49 -9.98 -13.83
CA PHE A 67 7.29 -10.35 -15.00
C PHE A 67 8.39 -11.37 -14.67
N ILE A 68 9.11 -11.18 -13.55
CA ILE A 68 10.21 -12.06 -13.14
C ILE A 68 9.69 -13.43 -12.67
N PHE A 69 8.64 -13.42 -11.85
CA PHE A 69 8.18 -14.62 -11.12
C PHE A 69 6.91 -15.25 -11.69
N ASN A 70 6.35 -14.67 -12.75
CA ASN A 70 5.08 -15.05 -13.37
C ASN A 70 3.93 -15.25 -12.34
N SER A 71 4.02 -14.56 -11.21
CA SER A 71 3.10 -14.69 -10.09
C SER A 71 3.14 -13.44 -9.22
N LEU A 72 1.97 -13.10 -8.66
CA LEU A 72 1.80 -11.98 -7.73
C LEU A 72 1.85 -12.41 -6.25
N LYS A 73 2.00 -13.72 -6.01
CA LYS A 73 2.09 -14.30 -4.68
C LYS A 73 3.53 -14.23 -4.19
N ILE A 74 3.72 -13.74 -2.98
CA ILE A 74 4.96 -13.86 -2.23
C ILE A 74 4.91 -15.22 -1.54
N SER A 75 5.74 -16.16 -2.00
CA SER A 75 6.01 -17.40 -1.29
C SER A 75 7.48 -17.47 -0.92
N LEU A 76 7.80 -18.14 0.19
CA LEU A 76 9.18 -18.40 0.60
C LEU A 76 10.02 -19.07 -0.51
N SER A 77 9.39 -19.89 -1.35
CA SER A 77 10.02 -20.56 -2.50
C SER A 77 10.41 -19.64 -3.66
N LEU A 78 9.76 -18.47 -3.77
CA LEU A 78 10.12 -17.45 -4.75
C LEU A 78 11.22 -16.54 -4.18
N LEU A 79 11.19 -16.29 -2.86
CA LEU A 79 12.20 -15.49 -2.17
C LEU A 79 13.60 -16.13 -2.25
N SER A 80 13.71 -17.46 -2.25
CA SER A 80 14.99 -18.16 -2.38
C SER A 80 15.58 -18.13 -3.79
N LYS A 81 14.87 -17.58 -4.78
CA LYS A 81 15.35 -17.40 -6.17
C LYS A 81 15.83 -15.97 -6.45
N LEU A 82 15.68 -15.06 -5.48
CA LEU A 82 16.30 -13.74 -5.45
C LEU A 82 17.70 -13.83 -4.83
#